data_AF-A0A536FTP6-F1
#
_entry.id   AF-A0A536FTP6-F1
#
_cell.length_a   1.000
_cell.length_b   1.000
_cell.length_c   1.000
_cell.angle_alpha   90.00
_cell.angle_beta   90.00
_cell.angle_gamma   90.00
#
_symmetry.space_group_name_H-M   'P 1'
#
loop_
_entity.id
_entity.type
_entity.pdbx_description
1 polymer ?
#
loop_
_entity_poly.entity_id
_entity_poly.type
_entity_poly.pdbx_seq_one_letter_code
_entity_poly.pdbx_strand_id
1 'polypeptide(L)'
;MGRNRFSLRKALSAVMGATVLMIGVPALSVSAAGVDDYPYRGTVNKLDPWGFYTGYCTSFAAFRLSQEGIRLHGASLQGPNGKTAFFGNGGTWDAAAASIGYVVDSHPTVGAVAVWHGGEGGAWWGGHVAYVMAVDGAGNAIIEEYNWSNYLRYGQRTVRAPRYIHFVGAAVRPVVLPVPPRPAQPSGHWYSTTDVVRQRSGPGTTYRTLGILPPGARILIVCQVRSGSVINGTAVWDRLSDGSYVTDYYTTTPAFNRFSPGLSGC
;
A
#
# COMPACT_ATOMS: atom_id res chain seq x y z
N MET A 1 17.17 -15.02 -78.51
CA MET A 1 16.94 -16.39 -78.00
C MET A 1 16.44 -16.27 -76.55
N GLY A 2 15.36 -16.86 -76.06
CA GLY A 2 14.57 -18.00 -76.52
C GLY A 2 14.49 -19.07 -75.42
N ARG A 3 13.40 -19.05 -74.63
CA ARG A 3 12.75 -20.15 -73.86
C ARG A 3 13.61 -20.90 -72.80
N ASN A 4 13.33 -20.78 -71.50
CA ASN A 4 12.26 -21.44 -70.73
C ASN A 4 12.45 -22.97 -70.57
N ARG A 5 12.68 -23.47 -69.33
CA ARG A 5 11.88 -24.54 -68.64
C ARG A 5 12.66 -25.32 -67.54
N PHE A 6 11.87 -25.79 -66.56
CA PHE A 6 12.09 -26.79 -65.48
C PHE A 6 12.75 -26.28 -64.20
N SER A 7 12.27 -26.52 -62.98
CA SER A 7 11.11 -27.27 -62.45
C SER A 7 11.05 -26.95 -60.93
N LEU A 8 9.98 -26.35 -60.40
CA LEU A 8 8.95 -27.02 -59.57
C LEU A 8 9.48 -27.68 -58.28
N ARG A 9 9.20 -27.08 -57.10
CA ARG A 9 8.18 -27.53 -56.10
C ARG A 9 8.51 -27.09 -54.66
N LYS A 10 7.50 -26.43 -54.05
CA LYS A 10 7.05 -26.53 -52.63
C LYS A 10 8.04 -26.02 -51.55
N ALA A 11 7.65 -25.30 -50.51
CA ALA A 11 6.36 -24.82 -50.03
C ALA A 11 6.64 -23.65 -49.06
N LEU A 12 5.65 -22.77 -48.91
CA LEU A 12 5.61 -21.71 -47.92
C LEU A 12 5.75 -22.25 -46.49
N SER A 13 6.42 -21.48 -45.64
CA SER A 13 5.87 -21.14 -44.31
C SER A 13 6.34 -19.74 -43.94
N ALA A 14 5.40 -18.80 -43.96
CA ALA A 14 5.57 -17.45 -43.48
C ALA A 14 5.59 -17.44 -41.95
N VAL A 15 6.57 -16.76 -41.36
CA VAL A 15 6.49 -16.29 -39.97
C VAL A 15 6.57 -14.77 -40.03
N MET A 16 5.44 -14.10 -39.88
CA MET A 16 5.38 -12.66 -39.63
C MET A 16 6.01 -12.40 -38.25
N GLY A 17 7.11 -11.66 -38.24
CA GLY A 17 7.63 -11.04 -37.03
C GLY A 17 6.72 -9.88 -36.62
N ALA A 18 6.11 -9.98 -35.44
CA ALA A 18 5.48 -8.84 -34.78
C ALA A 18 6.44 -8.31 -33.73
N THR A 19 7.18 -7.26 -34.09
CA THR A 19 7.97 -6.44 -33.17
C THR A 19 7.01 -5.72 -32.24
N VAL A 20 6.93 -6.14 -30.98
CA VAL A 20 6.18 -5.41 -29.95
C VAL A 20 7.03 -4.23 -29.50
N LEU A 21 6.68 -3.04 -30.01
CA LEU A 21 7.20 -1.78 -29.49
C LEU A 21 6.59 -1.57 -28.10
N MET A 22 7.36 -1.89 -27.04
CA MET A 22 6.97 -1.58 -25.67
C MET A 22 7.02 -0.06 -25.50
N ILE A 23 5.89 0.61 -25.70
CA ILE A 23 5.68 1.97 -25.23
C ILE A 23 5.76 1.89 -23.71
N GLY A 24 6.91 2.28 -23.16
CA GLY A 24 7.13 2.38 -21.73
C GLY A 24 6.13 3.37 -21.15
N VAL A 25 5.02 2.85 -20.62
CA VAL A 25 4.19 3.59 -19.70
C VAL A 25 5.10 3.90 -18.50
N PRO A 26 5.35 5.16 -18.15
CA PRO A 26 6.15 5.47 -16.98
C PRO A 26 5.44 4.84 -15.78
N ALA A 27 6.10 3.88 -15.14
CA ALA A 27 5.65 3.35 -13.87
C ALA A 27 5.59 4.54 -12.91
N LEU A 28 4.38 4.97 -12.55
CA LEU A 28 4.19 5.87 -11.43
C LEU A 28 4.79 5.18 -10.21
N SER A 29 5.86 5.76 -9.66
CA SER A 29 6.49 5.32 -8.44
C SER A 29 5.49 5.42 -7.29
N VAL A 30 4.76 4.33 -6.99
CA VAL A 30 3.97 4.22 -5.77
C VAL A 30 4.97 4.10 -4.62
N SER A 31 5.09 5.16 -3.83
CA SER A 31 5.93 5.18 -2.64
C SER A 31 5.44 4.16 -1.63
N ALA A 32 6.37 3.37 -1.09
CA ALA A 32 6.07 2.30 -0.16
C ALA A 32 5.78 2.88 1.24
N ALA A 33 4.50 3.02 1.60
CA ALA A 33 4.09 3.22 2.99
C ALA A 33 4.74 2.16 3.90
N GLY A 34 5.12 2.54 5.12
CA GLY A 34 5.77 1.61 6.06
C GLY A 34 7.31 1.54 5.99
N VAL A 35 7.96 2.44 5.26
CA VAL A 35 9.40 2.70 5.33
C VAL A 35 9.64 4.20 5.46
N ASP A 36 10.74 4.60 6.10
CA ASP A 36 11.16 6.00 6.20
C ASP A 36 11.74 6.52 4.87
N ASP A 37 10.86 6.72 3.88
CA ASP A 37 11.13 7.30 2.56
C ASP A 37 10.90 8.82 2.52
N TYR A 38 10.72 9.44 3.69
CA TYR A 38 10.52 10.88 3.81
C TYR A 38 11.73 11.64 3.27
N PRO A 39 11.57 12.50 2.23
CA PRO A 39 12.69 13.15 1.55
C PRO A 39 13.47 14.10 2.46
N TYR A 40 12.86 14.58 3.54
CA TYR A 40 13.48 15.46 4.51
C TYR A 40 13.93 14.74 5.77
N ARG A 41 14.11 13.42 5.74
CA ARG A 41 14.68 12.64 6.85
C ARG A 41 16.00 13.26 7.31
N GLY A 42 16.08 13.60 8.60
CA GLY A 42 17.24 14.26 9.20
C GLY A 42 17.33 15.78 8.96
N THR A 43 16.42 16.37 8.18
CA THR A 43 16.29 17.82 8.02
C THR A 43 15.15 18.33 8.89
N VAL A 44 15.44 19.24 9.81
CA VAL A 44 14.47 19.76 10.78
C VAL A 44 14.32 21.26 10.60
N ASN A 45 13.12 21.80 10.84
CA ASN A 45 12.83 23.25 10.85
C ASN A 45 13.09 23.95 9.50
N LYS A 46 12.98 23.23 8.38
CA LYS A 46 12.89 23.85 7.05
C LYS A 46 11.44 23.86 6.61
N LEU A 47 11.01 24.95 5.97
CA LEU A 47 9.68 25.00 5.39
C LEU A 47 9.66 24.13 4.14
N ASP A 48 8.78 23.13 4.11
CA ASP A 48 8.59 22.24 2.98
C ASP A 48 7.61 22.84 1.93
N PRO A 49 7.51 22.25 0.72
CA PRO A 49 6.59 22.70 -0.31
C PRO A 49 5.10 22.63 0.08
N TRP A 50 4.75 21.81 1.07
CA TRP A 50 3.39 21.67 1.57
C TRP A 50 3.04 22.73 2.62
N GLY A 51 4.01 23.52 3.09
CA GLY A 51 3.85 24.61 4.04
C GLY A 51 4.07 24.22 5.51
N PHE A 52 4.71 23.07 5.78
CA PHE A 52 5.01 22.63 7.13
C PHE A 52 6.51 22.62 7.41
N TYR A 53 6.88 22.68 8.69
CA TYR A 53 8.26 22.50 9.09
C TYR A 53 8.65 21.03 9.02
N THR A 54 9.78 20.73 8.37
CA THR A 54 10.29 19.38 8.22
C THR A 54 10.66 18.76 9.57
N GLY A 55 10.51 17.44 9.67
CA GLY A 55 10.78 16.66 10.88
C GLY A 55 9.61 16.56 11.86
N TYR A 56 8.50 17.26 11.60
CA TYR A 56 7.29 17.20 12.42
C TYR A 56 6.21 16.31 11.78
N CYS A 57 5.22 15.93 12.60
CA CYS A 57 4.11 15.07 12.21
C CYS A 57 3.30 15.60 11.02
N THR A 58 3.04 16.91 10.99
CA THR A 58 2.26 17.58 9.93
C THR A 58 2.95 17.54 8.57
N SER A 59 4.27 17.78 8.53
CA SER A 59 5.06 17.69 7.31
C SER A 59 5.10 16.27 6.75
N PHE A 60 5.31 15.28 7.62
CA PHE A 60 5.30 13.88 7.19
C PHE A 60 3.92 13.42 6.71
N ALA A 61 2.84 13.81 7.39
CA ALA A 61 1.48 13.52 6.95
C ALA A 61 1.17 14.20 5.60
N ALA A 62 1.59 15.45 5.40
CA ALA A 62 1.42 16.16 4.14
C ALA A 62 2.21 15.50 2.99
N PHE A 63 3.42 15.00 3.26
CA PHE A 63 4.18 14.20 2.31
C PHE A 63 3.42 12.95 1.88
N ARG A 64 2.88 12.16 2.81
CA ARG A 64 2.08 10.97 2.50
C ARG A 64 0.84 11.32 1.69
N LEU A 65 0.09 12.33 2.10
CA LEU A 65 -1.06 12.83 1.35
C LEU A 65 -0.69 13.24 -0.09
N SER A 66 0.49 13.84 -0.29
CA SER A 66 0.94 14.24 -1.62
C SER A 66 1.23 13.05 -2.55
N GLN A 67 1.58 11.89 -1.99
CA GLN A 67 1.76 10.63 -2.73
C GLN A 67 0.39 10.10 -3.20
N GLU A 68 -0.67 10.36 -2.44
CA GLU A 68 -2.06 10.06 -2.77
C GLU A 68 -2.72 11.14 -3.67
N GLY A 69 -1.93 12.10 -4.16
CA GLY A 69 -2.40 13.20 -5.01
C GLY A 69 -3.05 14.36 -4.26
N ILE A 70 -3.15 14.29 -2.93
CA ILE A 70 -3.68 15.36 -2.07
C ILE A 70 -2.55 16.32 -1.72
N ARG A 71 -2.49 17.45 -2.43
CA ARG A 71 -1.40 18.42 -2.29
C ARG A 71 -1.86 19.63 -1.50
N LEU A 72 -1.31 19.77 -0.29
CA LEU A 72 -1.39 21.03 0.44
C LEU A 72 -0.43 22.03 -0.19
N HIS A 73 -0.86 23.29 -0.29
CA HIS A 73 -0.06 24.41 -0.78
C HIS A 73 -0.04 25.48 0.32
N GLY A 74 1.13 25.75 0.90
CA GLY A 74 1.24 26.70 2.02
C GLY A 74 0.33 26.31 3.20
N ALA A 75 0.31 25.03 3.54
CA ALA A 75 -0.54 24.39 4.55
C ALA A 75 -2.04 24.57 4.28
N SER A 76 -2.44 24.92 3.06
CA SER A 76 -3.85 25.07 2.68
C SER A 76 -4.27 24.00 1.69
N LEU A 77 -5.52 23.56 1.79
CA LEU A 77 -6.11 22.59 0.89
C LEU A 77 -7.52 23.03 0.49
N GLN A 78 -7.81 22.97 -0.81
CA GLN A 78 -9.18 23.08 -1.30
C GLN A 78 -9.85 21.70 -1.20
N GLY A 79 -11.00 21.65 -0.53
CA GLY A 79 -11.75 20.42 -0.36
C GLY A 79 -12.83 20.22 -1.43
N PRO A 80 -13.52 19.07 -1.39
CA PRO A 80 -14.54 18.70 -2.37
C PRO A 80 -15.74 19.67 -2.41
N ASN A 81 -15.97 20.45 -1.35
CA ASN A 81 -17.04 21.46 -1.34
C ASN A 81 -16.64 22.80 -1.97
N GLY A 82 -15.45 22.88 -2.59
CA GLY A 82 -14.91 24.07 -3.25
C GLY A 82 -14.30 25.12 -2.30
N LYS A 83 -14.44 24.94 -0.98
CA LYS A 83 -13.82 25.81 0.03
C LYS A 83 -12.38 25.41 0.30
N THR A 84 -11.60 26.37 0.78
CA THR A 84 -10.21 26.18 1.20
C THR A 84 -10.09 26.39 2.69
N ALA A 85 -9.32 25.54 3.36
CA ALA A 85 -8.97 25.69 4.76
C ALA A 85 -7.46 25.58 4.96
N PHE A 86 -7.00 26.26 6.01
CA PHE A 86 -5.63 26.19 6.49
C PHE A 86 -5.51 25.06 7.52
N PHE A 87 -4.51 24.20 7.33
CA PHE A 87 -4.16 23.08 8.18
C PHE A 87 -2.97 23.49 9.04
N GLY A 88 -3.24 23.94 10.25
CA GLY A 88 -2.20 24.36 11.19
C GLY A 88 -1.56 23.18 11.93
N ASN A 89 -1.59 23.25 13.26
CA ASN A 89 -1.09 22.18 14.12
C ASN A 89 -1.89 20.89 13.90
N GLY A 90 -1.26 19.73 14.12
CA GLY A 90 -1.90 18.43 13.86
C GLY A 90 -3.27 18.28 14.51
N GLY A 91 -3.42 18.74 15.76
CA GLY A 91 -4.68 18.66 16.49
C GLY A 91 -5.82 19.53 15.96
N THR A 92 -5.62 20.35 14.92
CA THR A 92 -6.69 21.14 14.31
C THR A 92 -7.05 20.67 12.89
N TRP A 93 -6.40 19.63 12.38
CA TRP A 93 -6.58 19.15 11.01
C TRP A 93 -7.98 18.61 10.77
N ASP A 94 -8.60 18.00 11.77
CA ASP A 94 -9.95 17.45 11.69
C ASP A 94 -11.00 18.54 11.47
N ALA A 95 -10.95 19.61 12.26
CA ALA A 95 -11.84 20.75 12.10
C ALA A 95 -11.65 21.43 10.73
N ALA A 96 -10.39 21.61 10.29
CA ALA A 96 -10.07 22.16 8.98
C ALA A 96 -10.63 21.29 7.84
N ALA A 97 -10.40 19.97 7.90
CA ALA A 97 -10.88 19.03 6.89
C ALA A 97 -12.41 18.96 6.81
N ALA A 98 -13.09 18.91 7.96
CA ALA A 98 -14.55 18.93 8.01
C ALA A 98 -15.12 20.22 7.40
N SER A 99 -14.48 21.37 7.63
CA SER A 99 -14.94 22.67 7.09
C SER A 99 -14.91 22.74 5.55
N ILE A 100 -14.04 21.95 4.91
CA ILE A 100 -13.90 21.86 3.44
C ILE A 100 -14.55 20.59 2.85
N GLY A 101 -15.32 19.86 3.66
CA GLY A 101 -16.20 18.80 3.17
C GLY A 101 -15.58 17.40 3.14
N TYR A 102 -14.45 17.18 3.81
CA TYR A 102 -13.95 15.82 4.06
C TYR A 102 -14.70 15.17 5.21
N VAL A 103 -14.79 13.84 5.17
CA VAL A 103 -15.40 13.05 6.25
C VAL A 103 -14.39 12.92 7.38
N VAL A 104 -14.88 13.15 8.60
CA VAL A 104 -14.15 12.91 9.85
C VAL A 104 -15.02 12.03 10.74
N ASP A 105 -14.50 10.85 11.09
CA ASP A 105 -15.21 9.90 11.96
C ASP A 105 -14.23 9.09 12.81
N SER A 106 -14.72 8.04 13.48
CA SER A 106 -13.92 7.15 14.34
C SER A 106 -13.48 5.86 13.64
N HIS A 107 -13.67 5.72 12.33
CA HIS A 107 -13.35 4.49 11.59
C HIS A 107 -12.04 4.63 10.84
N PRO A 108 -11.00 3.84 11.16
CA PRO A 108 -9.77 3.88 10.40
C PRO A 108 -9.94 3.27 9.02
N THR A 109 -9.42 3.94 8.00
CA THR A 109 -9.25 3.40 6.64
C THR A 109 -7.81 3.66 6.20
N VAL A 110 -7.32 2.83 5.28
CA VAL A 110 -6.00 3.05 4.66
C VAL A 110 -6.02 4.36 3.89
N GLY A 111 -5.01 5.21 4.09
CA GLY A 111 -4.94 6.54 3.51
C GLY A 111 -5.60 7.65 4.34
N ALA A 112 -6.29 7.29 5.42
CA ALA A 112 -6.78 8.29 6.36
C ALA A 112 -5.65 8.91 7.19
N VAL A 113 -5.93 10.07 7.77
CA VAL A 113 -5.06 10.71 8.77
C VAL A 113 -5.71 10.59 10.14
N ALA A 114 -5.04 9.87 11.05
CA ALA A 114 -5.40 9.80 12.45
C ALA A 114 -5.06 11.13 13.14
N VAL A 115 -5.95 11.65 13.99
CA VAL A 115 -5.79 12.95 14.66
C VAL A 115 -5.98 12.81 16.17
N TRP A 116 -5.11 13.49 16.92
CA TRP A 116 -5.23 13.71 18.36
C TRP A 116 -5.21 15.21 18.63
N HIS A 117 -6.15 15.69 19.43
CA HIS A 117 -6.13 17.06 19.96
C HIS A 117 -5.07 17.18 21.06
N GLY A 118 -4.79 18.42 21.48
CA GLY A 118 -3.83 18.66 22.55
C GLY A 118 -4.19 17.91 23.84
N GLY A 119 -3.27 17.11 24.38
CA GLY A 119 -3.47 16.30 25.59
C GLY A 119 -4.12 14.93 25.36
N GLU A 120 -4.63 14.62 24.17
CA GLU A 120 -5.26 13.32 23.90
C GLU A 120 -4.23 12.23 23.66
N GLY A 121 -4.37 11.09 24.34
CA GLY A 121 -3.48 9.93 24.14
C GLY A 121 -1.99 10.22 24.38
N GLY A 122 -1.67 11.28 25.12
CA GLY A 122 -0.29 11.76 25.33
C GLY A 122 0.20 12.80 24.32
N ALA A 123 -0.66 13.31 23.44
CA ALA A 123 -0.31 14.34 22.47
C ALA A 123 0.08 15.65 23.16
N TRP A 124 1.07 16.33 22.59
CA TRP A 124 1.48 17.66 23.05
C TRP A 124 0.38 18.69 22.80
N TRP A 125 0.51 19.90 23.33
CA TRP A 125 -0.51 20.95 23.25
C TRP A 125 -0.98 21.29 21.83
N GLY A 126 -0.12 21.12 20.81
CA GLY A 126 -0.48 21.28 19.39
C GLY A 126 -1.25 20.09 18.77
N GLY A 127 -1.49 19.03 19.54
CA GLY A 127 -2.03 17.77 19.05
C GLY A 127 -1.05 17.00 18.17
N HIS A 128 -1.55 16.00 17.46
CA HIS A 128 -0.75 15.12 16.62
C HIS A 128 -1.54 14.55 15.45
N VAL A 129 -0.82 14.25 14.37
CA VAL A 129 -1.37 13.57 13.18
C VAL A 129 -0.47 12.44 12.74
N ALA A 130 -1.07 11.37 12.27
CA ALA A 130 -0.37 10.22 11.72
C ALA A 130 -1.09 9.67 10.50
N TYR A 131 -0.34 9.13 9.54
CA TYR A 131 -0.91 8.53 8.34
C TYR A 131 -1.26 7.06 8.59
N VAL A 132 -2.45 6.62 8.19
CA VAL A 132 -2.88 5.23 8.33
C VAL A 132 -2.38 4.41 7.14
N MET A 133 -1.36 3.58 7.38
CA MET A 133 -0.78 2.71 6.35
C MET A 133 -1.52 1.37 6.21
N ALA A 134 -2.16 0.89 7.29
CA ALA A 134 -2.96 -0.33 7.28
C ALA A 134 -4.01 -0.33 8.40
N VAL A 135 -4.97 -1.25 8.35
CA VAL A 135 -5.95 -1.51 9.42
C VAL A 135 -5.92 -3.00 9.73
N ASP A 136 -5.77 -3.35 11.00
CA ASP A 136 -5.71 -4.75 11.42
C ASP A 136 -7.10 -5.42 11.47
N GLY A 137 -7.13 -6.74 11.65
CA GLY A 137 -8.39 -7.50 11.71
C GLY A 137 -9.29 -7.18 12.92
N ALA A 138 -8.79 -6.43 13.90
CA ALA A 138 -9.55 -5.95 15.06
C ALA A 138 -10.06 -4.51 14.88
N GLY A 139 -9.81 -3.91 13.71
CA GLY A 139 -10.22 -2.53 13.39
C GLY A 139 -9.33 -1.46 14.02
N ASN A 140 -8.09 -1.79 14.40
CA ASN A 140 -7.11 -0.78 14.84
C ASN A 140 -6.32 -0.25 13.64
N ALA A 141 -5.97 1.03 13.67
CA ALA A 141 -5.10 1.63 12.67
C ALA A 141 -3.65 1.25 12.93
N ILE A 142 -2.96 0.77 11.90
CA ILE A 142 -1.51 0.70 11.86
C ILE A 142 -1.06 1.99 11.19
N ILE A 143 -0.42 2.86 11.98
CA ILE A 143 -0.02 4.19 11.55
C ILE A 143 1.47 4.31 11.32
N GLU A 144 1.84 5.28 10.50
CA GLU A 144 3.19 5.83 10.43
C GLU A 144 3.18 7.32 10.72
N GLU A 145 4.18 7.76 11.46
CA GLU A 145 4.22 9.09 12.05
C GLU A 145 5.65 9.58 12.19
N TYR A 146 5.77 10.88 12.38
CA TYR A 146 7.01 11.52 12.80
C TYR A 146 6.78 12.25 14.13
N ASN A 147 7.83 12.35 14.93
CA ASN A 147 7.85 13.18 16.15
C ASN A 147 6.82 12.76 17.22
N TRP A 148 6.63 11.45 17.39
CA TRP A 148 5.84 10.88 18.50
C TRP A 148 6.69 9.97 19.38
N SER A 149 6.79 8.67 19.02
CA SER A 149 7.56 7.68 19.78
C SER A 149 9.06 7.96 19.73
N ASN A 150 9.51 8.61 18.64
CA ASN A 150 10.87 9.05 18.45
C ASN A 150 10.84 10.55 18.12
N TYR A 151 11.53 11.36 18.93
CA TYR A 151 11.62 12.80 18.72
C TYR A 151 12.19 13.11 17.33
N LEU A 152 11.44 13.88 16.53
CA LEU A 152 11.74 14.29 15.15
C LEU A 152 12.12 13.15 14.19
N ARG A 153 11.64 11.94 14.47
CA ARG A 153 11.98 10.74 13.71
C ARG A 153 10.75 9.91 13.39
N TYR A 154 10.92 9.08 12.37
CA TYR A 154 9.93 8.10 11.94
C TYR A 154 9.58 7.10 13.04
N GLY A 155 8.32 6.69 13.07
CA GLY A 155 7.83 5.61 13.89
C GLY A 155 6.59 4.98 13.28
N GLN A 156 6.30 3.75 13.71
CA GLN A 156 5.06 3.05 13.41
C GLN A 156 4.49 2.49 14.71
N ARG A 157 3.17 2.43 14.79
CA ARG A 157 2.47 1.75 15.89
C ARG A 157 1.03 1.43 15.51
N THR A 158 0.46 0.47 16.23
CA THR A 158 -0.97 0.16 16.15
C THR A 158 -1.72 0.98 17.19
N VAL A 159 -2.77 1.68 16.78
CA VAL A 159 -3.50 2.66 17.60
C VAL A 159 -5.00 2.63 17.33
N ARG A 160 -5.77 3.09 18.32
CA ARG A 160 -7.13 3.62 18.13
C ARG A 160 -7.10 5.12 18.37
N ALA A 161 -7.11 5.90 17.30
CA ALA A 161 -7.21 7.33 17.40
C ALA A 161 -8.65 7.74 17.70
N PRO A 162 -8.88 8.88 18.37
CA PRO A 162 -10.24 9.40 18.58
C PRO A 162 -10.97 9.69 17.27
N ARG A 163 -10.22 10.07 16.22
CA ARG A 163 -10.79 10.45 14.93
C ARG A 163 -9.81 10.26 13.77
N TYR A 164 -10.39 10.09 12.59
CA TYR A 164 -9.72 9.87 11.31
C TYR A 164 -10.31 10.78 10.24
N ILE A 165 -9.45 11.44 9.48
CA ILE A 165 -9.81 12.25 8.31
C ILE A 165 -9.64 11.42 7.05
N HIS A 166 -10.68 11.35 6.23
CA HIS A 166 -10.69 10.58 4.99
C HIS A 166 -10.45 11.49 3.78
N PHE A 167 -9.20 11.55 3.28
CA PHE A 167 -8.84 12.38 2.12
C PHE A 167 -8.97 11.62 0.79
N VAL A 168 -8.62 10.34 0.79
CA VAL A 168 -8.68 9.44 -0.37
C VAL A 168 -9.92 8.56 -0.19
N GLY A 169 -10.91 8.68 -1.09
CA GLY A 169 -12.13 7.86 -1.03
C GLY A 169 -13.27 8.37 -0.16
N ALA A 170 -13.32 9.66 0.18
CA ALA A 170 -14.49 10.30 0.78
C ALA A 170 -15.27 11.16 -0.24
N ALA A 171 -15.95 10.51 -1.17
CA ALA A 171 -17.27 10.98 -1.60
C ALA A 171 -18.20 9.81 -1.22
N VAL A 172 -19.20 9.93 -0.36
CA VAL A 172 -20.37 10.82 -0.44
C VAL A 172 -20.99 10.96 0.96
N ARG A 173 -21.77 12.03 1.20
CA ARG A 173 -22.91 12.02 2.16
C ARG A 173 -23.66 10.67 2.03
N PRO A 174 -24.28 10.10 3.08
CA PRO A 174 -24.83 8.75 2.99
C PRO A 174 -25.97 8.72 1.96
N VAL A 175 -25.69 8.18 0.78
CA VAL A 175 -26.71 7.67 -0.13
C VAL A 175 -26.68 6.16 0.03
N VAL A 176 -27.74 5.59 0.57
CA VAL A 176 -27.97 4.15 0.44
C VAL A 176 -28.23 3.90 -1.05
N LEU A 177 -27.21 3.48 -1.78
CA LEU A 177 -27.28 3.02 -3.17
C LEU A 177 -27.01 1.51 -3.22
N PRO A 178 -27.61 0.78 -4.18
CA PRO A 178 -27.50 -0.67 -4.24
C PRO A 178 -26.04 -1.09 -4.44
N VAL A 179 -25.60 -2.06 -3.64
CA VAL A 179 -24.25 -2.64 -3.69
C VAL A 179 -23.92 -3.04 -5.14
N PRO A 180 -22.88 -2.46 -5.78
CA PRO A 180 -22.37 -2.99 -7.03
C PRO A 180 -21.77 -4.38 -6.77
N PRO A 181 -21.86 -5.33 -7.72
CA PRO A 181 -21.28 -6.65 -7.52
C PRO A 181 -19.79 -6.48 -7.22
N ARG A 182 -19.37 -7.00 -6.06
CA ARG A 182 -17.98 -7.03 -5.60
C ARG A 182 -17.09 -7.46 -6.78
N PRO A 183 -16.01 -6.74 -7.13
CA PRO A 183 -15.03 -7.28 -8.07
C PRO A 183 -14.61 -8.65 -7.54
N ALA A 184 -14.63 -9.68 -8.39
CA ALA A 184 -14.38 -11.06 -7.97
C ALA A 184 -13.14 -11.08 -7.08
N GLN A 185 -13.32 -11.40 -5.79
CA GLN A 185 -12.18 -11.58 -4.91
C GLN A 185 -11.29 -12.62 -5.56
N PRO A 186 -9.96 -12.44 -5.59
CA PRO A 186 -9.09 -13.50 -6.06
C PRO A 186 -9.47 -14.76 -5.28
N SER A 187 -9.85 -15.81 -6.01
CA SER A 187 -10.24 -17.09 -5.44
C SER A 187 -9.00 -17.68 -4.77
N GLY A 188 -8.88 -17.44 -3.47
CA GLY A 188 -7.82 -17.96 -2.63
C GLY A 188 -8.39 -18.83 -1.53
N HIS A 189 -7.52 -19.62 -0.93
CA HIS A 189 -7.86 -20.47 0.20
C HIS A 189 -7.16 -19.96 1.46
N TRP A 190 -7.88 -20.03 2.59
CA TRP A 190 -7.34 -19.60 3.88
C TRP A 190 -6.39 -20.65 4.44
N TYR A 191 -5.22 -20.20 4.83
CA TYR A 191 -4.21 -20.99 5.54
C TYR A 191 -3.66 -20.15 6.70
N SER A 192 -2.77 -20.74 7.49
CA SER A 192 -2.04 -20.04 8.53
C SER A 192 -0.54 -20.23 8.35
N THR A 193 0.25 -19.34 8.94
CA THR A 193 1.69 -19.53 9.07
C THR A 193 2.01 -20.51 10.19
N THR A 194 3.03 -21.35 10.01
CA THR A 194 3.49 -22.30 11.04
C THR A 194 4.61 -21.73 11.91
N ASP A 195 5.32 -20.70 11.41
CA ASP A 195 6.39 -19.99 12.10
C ASP A 195 6.44 -18.51 11.66
N VAL A 196 7.39 -17.73 12.18
CA VAL A 196 7.71 -16.38 11.73
C VAL A 196 8.20 -16.43 10.29
N VAL A 197 7.47 -15.80 9.37
CA VAL A 197 7.81 -15.79 7.94
C VAL A 197 7.86 -14.38 7.37
N ARG A 198 8.82 -14.14 6.47
CA ARG A 198 8.95 -12.88 5.75
C ARG A 198 8.03 -12.85 4.55
N GLN A 199 7.16 -11.85 4.47
CA GLN A 199 6.45 -11.48 3.25
C GLN A 199 7.39 -10.75 2.31
N ARG A 200 7.37 -11.09 1.03
CA ARG A 200 8.31 -10.58 0.02
C ARG A 200 7.58 -10.05 -1.19
N SER A 201 8.24 -9.13 -1.91
CA SER A 201 7.71 -8.55 -3.14
C SER A 201 7.76 -9.50 -4.35
N GLY A 202 8.36 -10.68 -4.19
CA GLY A 202 8.45 -11.71 -5.22
C GLY A 202 8.85 -13.07 -4.62
N PRO A 203 8.74 -14.15 -5.40
CA PRO A 203 8.92 -15.51 -4.91
C PRO A 203 10.40 -15.85 -4.77
N GLY A 204 11.06 -15.32 -3.74
CA GLY A 204 12.47 -15.62 -3.49
C GLY A 204 13.13 -14.78 -2.42
N THR A 205 14.21 -15.29 -1.84
CA THR A 205 14.95 -14.60 -0.77
C THR A 205 15.66 -13.32 -1.18
N THR A 206 15.90 -13.14 -2.49
CA THR A 206 16.50 -11.93 -3.07
C THR A 206 15.50 -10.79 -3.21
N TYR A 207 14.19 -11.07 -3.17
CA TYR A 207 13.15 -10.05 -3.23
C TYR A 207 13.02 -9.32 -1.89
N ARG A 208 12.73 -8.03 -1.95
CA ARG A 208 12.56 -7.14 -0.79
C ARG A 208 11.51 -7.71 0.17
N THR A 209 11.83 -7.70 1.46
CA THR A 209 10.86 -8.00 2.53
C THR A 209 9.86 -6.84 2.66
N LEU A 210 8.57 -7.14 2.53
CA LEU A 210 7.45 -6.22 2.69
C LEU A 210 6.91 -6.21 4.12
N GLY A 211 7.06 -7.32 4.83
CA GLY A 211 6.57 -7.49 6.19
C GLY A 211 7.04 -8.80 6.83
N ILE A 212 6.68 -9.00 8.09
CA ILE A 212 6.90 -10.24 8.83
C ILE A 212 5.56 -10.70 9.39
N LEU A 213 5.19 -11.94 9.12
CA LEU A 213 4.02 -12.57 9.69
C LEU A 213 4.45 -13.42 10.90
N PRO A 214 3.80 -13.27 12.07
CA PRO A 214 4.05 -14.14 13.21
C PRO A 214 3.49 -15.56 12.95
N PRO A 215 3.84 -16.56 13.79
CA PRO A 215 3.22 -17.88 13.74
C PRO A 215 1.70 -17.78 13.98
N GLY A 216 0.91 -18.60 13.28
CA GLY A 216 -0.55 -18.61 13.38
C GLY A 216 -1.25 -17.46 12.66
N ALA A 217 -0.52 -16.59 11.94
CA ALA A 217 -1.11 -15.52 11.14
C ALA A 217 -1.98 -16.11 10.03
N ARG A 218 -3.24 -15.69 9.95
CA ARG A 218 -4.17 -16.11 8.90
C ARG A 218 -3.82 -15.42 7.58
N ILE A 219 -3.58 -16.21 6.54
CA ILE A 219 -3.20 -15.75 5.21
C ILE A 219 -4.15 -16.29 4.15
N LEU A 220 -4.47 -15.47 3.15
CA LEU A 220 -5.26 -15.87 1.99
C LEU A 220 -4.32 -16.12 0.81
N ILE A 221 -4.11 -17.40 0.47
CA ILE A 221 -3.22 -17.79 -0.63
C ILE A 221 -4.05 -17.89 -1.91
N VAL A 222 -3.65 -17.14 -2.94
CA VAL A 222 -4.36 -17.05 -4.22
C VAL A 222 -3.82 -18.07 -5.22
N CYS A 223 -2.51 -18.20 -5.33
CA CYS A 223 -1.87 -19.16 -6.24
C CYS A 223 -0.47 -19.48 -5.74
N GLN A 224 0.12 -20.54 -6.29
CA GLN A 224 1.48 -20.96 -5.97
C GLN A 224 2.38 -20.84 -7.18
N VAL A 225 3.63 -20.48 -6.95
CA VAL A 225 4.64 -20.32 -8.00
C VAL A 225 5.90 -21.07 -7.62
N ARG A 226 6.56 -21.66 -8.63
CA ARG A 226 7.87 -22.28 -8.44
C ARG A 226 8.97 -21.26 -8.77
N SER A 227 9.96 -21.15 -7.90
CA SER A 227 11.10 -20.25 -8.04
C SER A 227 12.43 -21.01 -7.99
N GLY A 228 13.53 -20.35 -8.39
CA GLY A 228 14.88 -20.83 -8.13
C GLY A 228 15.33 -20.66 -6.67
N SER A 229 14.59 -19.92 -5.85
CA SER A 229 14.89 -19.74 -4.43
C SER A 229 14.25 -20.83 -3.58
N VAL A 230 15.10 -21.67 -2.98
CA VAL A 230 14.68 -22.82 -2.16
C VAL A 230 14.82 -22.49 -0.68
N ILE A 231 13.76 -22.71 0.09
CA ILE A 231 13.76 -22.61 1.56
C ILE A 231 13.36 -23.98 2.12
N ASN A 232 14.21 -24.53 3.00
CA ASN A 232 13.97 -25.80 3.69
C ASN A 232 13.47 -26.93 2.76
N GLY A 233 14.06 -27.02 1.56
CA GLY A 233 13.79 -28.07 0.58
C GLY A 233 12.58 -27.84 -0.33
N THR A 234 11.82 -26.76 -0.17
CA THR A 234 10.77 -26.37 -1.13
C THR A 234 11.17 -25.16 -1.97
N ALA A 235 10.89 -25.24 -3.26
CA ALA A 235 11.04 -24.14 -4.21
C ALA A 235 9.69 -23.42 -4.49
N VAL A 236 8.65 -23.81 -3.77
CA VAL A 236 7.29 -23.29 -3.91
C VAL A 236 7.14 -22.05 -3.04
N TRP A 237 6.51 -21.03 -3.62
CA TRP A 237 6.17 -19.79 -2.95
C TRP A 237 4.67 -19.55 -3.11
N ASP A 238 4.05 -19.12 -2.02
CA ASP A 238 2.63 -18.79 -1.95
C ASP A 238 2.43 -17.32 -2.25
N ARG A 239 1.63 -17.00 -3.26
CA ARG A 239 1.19 -15.63 -3.54
C ARG A 239 -0.06 -15.32 -2.72
N LEU A 240 0.02 -14.31 -1.88
CA LEU A 240 -1.07 -13.86 -1.04
C LEU A 240 -2.02 -12.92 -1.80
N SER A 241 -3.21 -12.69 -1.25
CA SER A 241 -4.24 -11.83 -1.85
C SER A 241 -3.85 -10.37 -1.98
N ASP A 242 -2.89 -9.91 -1.17
CA ASP A 242 -2.28 -8.58 -1.27
C ASP A 242 -1.17 -8.50 -2.34
N GLY A 243 -0.89 -9.61 -3.03
CA GLY A 243 0.13 -9.72 -4.06
C GLY A 243 1.55 -10.00 -3.54
N SER A 244 1.74 -10.08 -2.22
CA SER A 244 3.01 -10.47 -1.61
C SER A 244 3.24 -11.98 -1.67
N TYR A 245 4.46 -12.42 -1.35
CA TYR A 245 4.87 -13.82 -1.40
C TYR A 245 5.44 -14.28 -0.07
N VAL A 246 5.06 -15.48 0.36
CA VAL A 246 5.69 -16.19 1.48
C VAL A 246 6.18 -17.55 0.99
N THR A 247 7.16 -18.11 1.68
CA THR A 247 7.62 -19.48 1.36
C THR A 247 6.57 -20.47 1.82
N ASP A 248 6.25 -21.43 0.95
CA ASP A 248 5.26 -22.50 1.19
C ASP A 248 5.63 -23.34 2.43
N TYR A 249 6.93 -23.50 2.71
CA TYR A 249 7.40 -24.24 3.90
C TYR A 249 6.79 -23.78 5.23
N TYR A 250 6.55 -22.47 5.39
CA TYR A 250 6.07 -21.90 6.65
C TYR A 250 4.57 -21.63 6.63
N THR A 251 3.81 -22.31 5.77
CA THR A 251 2.35 -22.22 5.72
C THR A 251 1.73 -23.59 6.01
N THR A 252 0.44 -23.61 6.36
CA THR A 252 -0.31 -24.86 6.59
C THR A 252 -0.79 -25.51 5.29
N THR A 253 -0.18 -25.19 4.16
CA THR A 253 -0.47 -25.86 2.88
C THR A 253 -0.04 -27.34 2.98
N PRO A 254 -0.87 -28.29 2.48
CA PRO A 254 -0.65 -29.71 2.77
C PRO A 254 0.43 -30.37 1.89
N ALA A 255 0.95 -29.69 0.87
CA ALA A 255 1.89 -30.28 -0.08
C ALA A 255 3.30 -29.74 0.10
N PHE A 256 4.28 -30.65 0.18
CA PHE A 256 5.69 -30.30 0.25
C PHE A 256 6.34 -30.26 -1.15
N ASN A 257 6.99 -29.14 -1.48
CA ASN A 257 7.76 -28.91 -2.72
C ASN A 257 7.00 -29.23 -4.02
N ARG A 258 5.68 -29.12 -4.00
CA ARG A 258 4.78 -29.20 -5.15
C ARG A 258 3.55 -28.36 -4.86
N PHE A 259 2.76 -28.04 -5.88
CA PHE A 259 1.55 -27.26 -5.63
C PHE A 259 0.53 -28.07 -4.83
N SER A 260 -0.08 -27.39 -3.86
CA SER A 260 -1.12 -27.90 -3.00
C SER A 260 -2.43 -28.09 -3.76
N PRO A 261 -3.17 -29.18 -3.50
CA PRO A 261 -4.46 -29.42 -4.13
C PRO A 261 -5.41 -28.23 -3.95
N GLY A 262 -6.04 -27.78 -5.03
CA GLY A 262 -6.98 -26.66 -5.03
C GLY A 262 -6.33 -25.29 -5.21
N LEU A 263 -5.00 -25.16 -5.13
CA LEU A 263 -4.30 -23.92 -5.51
C LEU A 263 -3.81 -24.01 -6.95
N SER A 264 -4.11 -23.00 -7.76
CA SER A 264 -3.62 -22.90 -9.14
C SER A 264 -2.17 -22.40 -9.17
N GLY A 265 -1.50 -22.65 -10.30
CA GLY A 265 -0.23 -22.00 -10.61
C GLY A 265 -0.43 -20.51 -10.88
N CYS A 266 0.48 -19.68 -10.35
CA CYS A 266 0.84 -18.42 -10.98
C CYS A 266 1.89 -18.73 -12.08
#